data_AF-A0AAU5WV05-F1
#
_entry.id   AF-A0AAU5WV05-F1
#
_cell.length_a   1.000
_cell.length_b   1.000
_cell.length_c   1.000
_cell.angle_alpha   90.00
_cell.angle_beta   90.00
_cell.angle_gamma   90.00
#
_symmetry.space_group_name_H-M   'P 1'
#
loop_
_entity.id
_entity.type
_entity.pdbx_description
1 polymer ?
#
loop_
_entity_poly.entity_id
_entity_poly.type
_entity_poly.pdbx_seq_one_letter_code
_entity_poly.pdbx_strand_id
1 'polypeptide(L)'
;MVILALAGLAGVPYDPVMILTLIAVMFTGAFTITAFGVVLAARIRRMQSFFGIMQMAMMPMMFLSGALFPLSGLPAWLSVLTRINPLTYAVDPLRHAVFAHITASPALKARFNPGVTWFGWHVPPLLEVGLVIALGAGLLAGAIAQFRRTD
;
A
#
# COMPACT_ATOMS: atom_id res chain seq x y z
N MET A 1 12.41 -6.08 -2.55
CA MET A 1 13.88 -6.06 -2.34
C MET A 1 14.66 -6.26 -3.63
N VAL A 2 14.40 -7.31 -4.43
CA VAL A 2 15.05 -7.48 -5.75
C VAL A 2 14.88 -6.25 -6.66
N ILE A 3 13.68 -5.67 -6.71
CA ILE A 3 13.40 -4.46 -7.51
C ILE A 3 14.23 -3.25 -7.04
N LEU A 4 14.49 -3.11 -5.73
CA LEU A 4 15.36 -2.03 -5.21
C LEU A 4 16.82 -2.23 -5.60
N ALA A 5 17.29 -3.48 -5.64
CA ALA A 5 18.63 -3.80 -6.11
C ALA A 5 18.83 -3.48 -7.60
N LEU A 6 17.76 -3.50 -8.39
CA LEU A 6 17.76 -3.12 -9.80
C LEU A 6 17.43 -1.63 -10.04
N ALA A 7 17.09 -0.86 -8.99
CA ALA A 7 16.54 0.49 -9.13
C ALA A 7 17.51 1.46 -9.84
N GLY A 8 18.81 1.35 -9.61
CA GLY A 8 19.77 2.20 -10.33
C GLY A 8 19.95 1.84 -11.80
N LEU A 9 19.59 0.63 -12.24
CA LEU A 9 19.48 0.35 -13.68
C LEU A 9 18.33 1.13 -14.32
N ALA A 10 17.30 1.47 -13.52
CA ALA A 10 16.19 2.33 -13.93
C ALA A 10 16.49 3.84 -13.73
N GLY A 11 17.73 4.22 -13.41
CA GLY A 11 18.14 5.62 -13.21
C GLY A 11 17.71 6.22 -11.88
N VAL A 12 17.24 5.41 -10.92
CA VAL A 12 16.90 5.87 -9.57
C VAL A 12 18.19 6.09 -8.77
N PRO A 13 18.42 7.27 -8.16
CA PRO A 13 19.64 7.54 -7.41
C PRO A 13 19.74 6.63 -6.19
N TYR A 14 20.91 6.05 -5.95
CA TYR A 14 21.15 5.21 -4.76
C TYR A 14 21.42 6.08 -3.53
N ASP A 15 20.42 6.86 -3.12
CA ASP A 15 20.48 7.62 -1.87
C ASP A 15 20.17 6.69 -0.66
N PRO A 16 21.03 6.61 0.37
CA PRO A 16 20.82 5.73 1.51
C PRO A 16 19.53 6.02 2.29
N VAL A 17 19.13 7.29 2.41
CA VAL A 17 17.92 7.72 3.11
C VAL A 17 16.69 7.28 2.33
N MET A 18 16.71 7.44 1.01
CA MET A 18 15.64 6.94 0.15
C MET A 18 15.50 5.42 0.25
N ILE A 19 16.61 4.68 0.14
CA ILE A 19 16.58 3.21 0.22
C ILE A 19 16.03 2.74 1.56
N LEU A 20 16.48 3.33 2.67
CA LEU A 20 15.98 3.00 4.00
C LEU A 20 14.47 3.30 4.13
N THR A 21 14.03 4.43 3.60
CA THR A 21 12.60 4.82 3.58
C THR A 21 11.79 3.81 2.77
N LEU A 22 12.24 3.44 1.58
CA LEU A 22 11.56 2.45 0.73
C LEU A 22 11.49 1.09 1.42
N ILE A 23 12.57 0.63 2.04
CA ILE A 23 12.56 -0.63 2.79
C ILE A 23 11.55 -0.58 3.94
N ALA A 24 11.53 0.50 4.72
CA ALA A 24 10.60 0.66 5.83
C ALA A 24 9.14 0.67 5.39
N VAL A 25 8.81 1.42 4.33
CA VAL A 25 7.44 1.46 3.78
C VAL A 25 7.06 0.12 3.16
N MET A 26 7.95 -0.54 2.41
CA MET A 26 7.69 -1.88 1.87
C MET A 26 7.47 -2.91 2.97
N PHE A 27 8.24 -2.84 4.05
CA PHE A 27 8.09 -3.75 5.19
C PHE A 27 6.74 -3.58 5.88
N THR A 28 6.36 -2.34 6.19
CA THR A 28 5.06 -2.02 6.83
C THR A 28 3.87 -2.35 5.92
N GLY A 29 3.99 -2.10 4.62
CA GLY A 29 3.00 -2.52 3.62
C GLY A 29 2.86 -4.04 3.55
N ALA A 30 3.98 -4.77 3.45
CA ALA A 30 3.99 -6.23 3.43
C ALA A 30 3.36 -6.80 4.71
N PHE A 31 3.75 -6.28 5.88
CA PHE A 31 3.18 -6.66 7.17
C PHE A 31 1.65 -6.50 7.19
N THR A 32 1.13 -5.38 6.70
CA THR A 32 -0.31 -5.10 6.68
C THR A 32 -1.07 -6.04 5.74
N ILE A 33 -0.53 -6.30 4.55
CA ILE A 33 -1.13 -7.26 3.60
C ILE A 33 -1.07 -8.69 4.14
N THR A 34 0.02 -9.07 4.81
CA THR A 34 0.12 -10.36 5.50
C THR A 34 -0.92 -10.45 6.62
N ALA A 35 -1.07 -9.43 7.46
CA ALA A 35 -2.07 -9.41 8.53
C ALA A 35 -3.49 -9.52 7.98
N PHE A 36 -3.81 -8.81 6.90
CA PHE A 36 -5.06 -8.97 6.15
C PHE A 36 -5.26 -10.43 5.70
N GLY A 37 -4.22 -11.03 5.13
CA GLY A 37 -4.27 -12.41 4.69
C GLY A 37 -4.48 -13.42 5.83
N VAL A 38 -3.88 -13.20 6.99
CA VAL A 38 -4.07 -14.04 8.19
C VAL A 38 -5.50 -13.94 8.71
N VAL A 39 -6.08 -12.73 8.77
CA VAL A 39 -7.50 -12.55 9.14
C VAL A 39 -8.42 -13.33 8.21
N LEU A 40 -8.14 -13.29 6.90
CA LEU A 40 -8.92 -14.03 5.92
C LEU A 40 -8.73 -15.54 6.05
N ALA A 41 -7.50 -15.99 6.30
CA ALA A 41 -7.17 -17.40 6.54
C ALA A 41 -7.92 -17.98 7.74
N ALA A 42 -8.05 -17.21 8.83
CA ALA A 42 -8.79 -17.62 10.03
C ALA A 42 -10.27 -17.94 9.76
N ARG A 43 -10.85 -17.42 8.67
CA ARG A 43 -12.26 -17.67 8.28
C ARG A 43 -12.43 -18.79 7.27
N ILE A 44 -11.36 -19.25 6.64
CA ILE A 44 -11.42 -20.17 5.50
C ILE A 44 -10.97 -21.57 5.92
N ARG A 45 -11.86 -22.56 5.75
CA ARG A 45 -11.59 -23.96 6.11
C ARG A 45 -10.79 -24.75 5.07
N ARG A 46 -10.73 -24.28 3.81
CA ARG A 46 -10.10 -25.00 2.69
C ARG A 46 -9.01 -24.16 2.04
N MET A 47 -7.80 -24.70 1.99
CA MET A 47 -6.61 -24.00 1.45
C MET A 47 -6.77 -23.61 -0.02
N GLN A 48 -7.44 -24.45 -0.83
CA GLN A 48 -7.74 -24.14 -2.23
C GLN A 48 -8.68 -22.92 -2.36
N SER A 49 -9.67 -22.79 -1.47
CA SER A 49 -10.56 -21.63 -1.43
C SER A 49 -9.82 -20.37 -0.96
N PHE A 50 -8.84 -20.50 -0.07
CA PHE A 50 -8.03 -19.39 0.41
C PHE A 50 -7.26 -18.71 -0.72
N PHE A 51 -6.52 -19.48 -1.52
CA PHE A 51 -5.77 -18.91 -2.65
C PHE A 51 -6.68 -18.22 -3.66
N GLY A 52 -7.83 -18.82 -3.99
CA GLY A 52 -8.79 -18.22 -4.92
C GLY A 52 -9.34 -16.89 -4.41
N ILE A 53 -9.77 -16.84 -3.14
CA ILE A 53 -10.30 -15.61 -2.54
C ILE A 53 -9.21 -14.55 -2.40
N MET A 54 -7.99 -14.93 -2.02
CA MET A 54 -6.86 -14.00 -1.90
C MET A 54 -6.55 -13.35 -3.24
N GLN A 55 -6.43 -14.13 -4.32
CA GLN A 55 -6.18 -13.60 -5.66
C GLN A 55 -7.32 -12.69 -6.14
N MET A 56 -8.57 -13.11 -5.90
CA MET A 56 -9.76 -12.31 -6.21
C MET A 56 -9.78 -10.99 -5.45
N ALA A 57 -9.29 -10.94 -4.21
CA ALA A 57 -9.19 -9.72 -3.41
C ALA A 57 -7.99 -8.85 -3.78
N MET A 58 -6.84 -9.45 -4.12
CA MET A 58 -5.61 -8.73 -4.46
C MET A 58 -5.75 -7.91 -5.73
N MET A 59 -6.40 -8.43 -6.77
CA MET A 59 -6.63 -7.71 -8.03
C MET A 59 -7.36 -6.35 -7.84
N PRO A 60 -8.55 -6.29 -7.23
CA PRO A 60 -9.24 -5.02 -6.98
C PRO A 60 -8.45 -4.13 -6.02
N MET A 61 -7.77 -4.69 -5.02
CA MET A 61 -6.89 -3.90 -4.15
C MET A 61 -5.74 -3.27 -4.92
N MET A 62 -5.12 -3.97 -5.89
CA MET A 62 -4.05 -3.44 -6.72
C MET A 62 -4.56 -2.36 -7.68
N PHE A 63 -5.77 -2.52 -8.22
CA PHE A 63 -6.39 -1.53 -9.08
C PHE A 63 -6.73 -0.25 -8.32
N LEU A 64 -7.31 -0.39 -7.13
CA LEU A 64 -7.73 0.72 -6.28
C LEU A 64 -6.60 1.39 -5.49
N SER A 65 -5.39 0.82 -5.46
CA SER A 65 -4.26 1.34 -4.67
C SER A 65 -3.53 2.51 -5.31
N GLY A 66 -3.81 2.81 -6.58
CA GLY A 66 -3.04 3.79 -7.31
C GLY A 66 -1.71 3.26 -7.86
N ALA A 67 -1.47 1.94 -7.80
CA ALA A 67 -0.27 1.31 -8.33
C ALA A 67 -0.32 1.16 -9.85
N LEU A 68 -1.48 0.76 -10.39
CA LEU A 68 -1.68 0.55 -11.83
C LEU A 68 -2.22 1.79 -12.54
N PHE A 69 -3.10 2.54 -11.88
CA PHE A 69 -3.76 3.73 -12.44
C PHE A 69 -3.65 4.90 -11.46
N PRO A 70 -3.44 6.13 -11.95
CA PRO A 70 -3.40 7.31 -11.08
C PRO A 70 -4.76 7.53 -10.40
N LEU A 71 -4.73 7.95 -9.14
CA LEU A 71 -5.93 8.18 -8.32
C LEU A 71 -6.57 9.56 -8.51
N SER A 72 -6.09 10.36 -9.46
CA SER A 72 -6.62 11.69 -9.76
C SER A 72 -7.88 11.62 -10.61
N GLY A 73 -8.90 12.41 -10.26
CA GLY A 73 -10.13 12.54 -11.06
C GLY A 73 -11.11 11.36 -10.96
N LEU A 74 -11.01 10.53 -9.92
CA LEU A 74 -11.92 9.41 -9.73
C LEU A 74 -13.34 9.87 -9.32
N PRO A 75 -14.40 9.18 -9.76
CA PRO A 75 -15.76 9.46 -9.30
C PRO A 75 -15.88 9.23 -7.78
N ALA A 76 -16.79 9.95 -7.12
CA ALA A 76 -16.87 10.00 -5.65
C ALA A 76 -16.96 8.61 -4.99
N TRP A 77 -17.72 7.68 -5.57
CA TRP A 77 -17.87 6.32 -5.06
C TRP A 77 -16.54 5.52 -5.10
N LEU A 78 -15.74 5.71 -6.14
CA LEU A 78 -14.45 5.03 -6.29
C LEU A 78 -13.39 5.66 -5.36
N SER A 79 -13.47 6.98 -5.12
CA SER A 79 -12.64 7.66 -4.12
C SER A 79 -12.86 7.13 -2.71
N VAL A 80 -14.08 6.69 -2.36
CA VAL A 80 -14.34 6.05 -1.07
C VAL A 80 -13.65 4.69 -0.98
N LEU A 81 -13.72 3.89 -2.05
CA LEU A 81 -13.10 2.57 -2.08
C LEU A 81 -11.57 2.64 -1.99
N THR A 82 -10.94 3.62 -2.65
CA THR A 82 -9.49 3.79 -2.59
C THR A 82 -9.01 4.20 -1.20
N ARG A 83 -9.82 4.96 -0.44
CA ARG A 83 -9.53 5.34 0.95
C ARG A 83 -9.64 4.20 1.95
N ILE A 84 -10.42 3.16 1.65
CA ILE A 84 -10.55 2.00 2.53
C ILE A 84 -9.41 1.00 2.28
N ASN A 85 -8.84 1.01 1.08
CA ASN A 85 -7.83 0.06 0.68
C ASN A 85 -6.48 0.31 1.38
N PRO A 86 -5.97 -0.61 2.22
CA PRO A 86 -4.66 -0.48 2.89
C PRO A 86 -3.52 -0.28 1.90
N LEU A 87 -3.64 -0.91 0.73
CA LEU A 87 -2.58 -0.90 -0.27
C LEU A 87 -2.38 0.50 -0.86
N THR A 88 -3.41 1.36 -0.86
CA THR A 88 -3.31 2.76 -1.27
C THR A 88 -2.27 3.51 -0.45
N TYR A 89 -2.33 3.38 0.87
CA TYR A 89 -1.44 4.06 1.82
C TYR A 89 -0.05 3.42 1.90
N ALA A 90 0.14 2.23 1.34
CA ALA A 90 1.46 1.62 1.21
C ALA A 90 2.16 2.03 -0.10
N VAL A 91 1.40 2.22 -1.18
CA VAL A 91 1.94 2.55 -2.52
C VAL A 91 2.28 4.03 -2.64
N ASP A 92 1.46 4.92 -2.06
CA ASP A 92 1.65 6.36 -2.21
C ASP A 92 2.94 6.90 -1.56
N PRO A 93 3.34 6.49 -0.33
CA PRO A 93 4.61 6.92 0.26
C PRO A 93 5.82 6.40 -0.50
N LEU A 94 5.75 5.19 -1.09
CA LEU A 94 6.81 4.67 -1.94
C LEU A 94 7.02 5.58 -3.15
N ARG A 95 5.92 6.01 -3.78
CA ARG A 95 5.95 6.92 -4.92
C ARG A 95 6.53 8.27 -4.53
N HIS A 96 6.05 8.86 -3.45
CA HIS A 96 6.56 10.11 -2.90
C HIS A 96 8.06 10.05 -2.61
N ALA A 97 8.54 8.96 -1.99
CA ALA A 97 9.96 8.77 -1.67
C ALA A 97 10.83 8.76 -2.95
N VAL A 98 10.38 8.09 -4.02
CA VAL A 98 11.12 8.11 -5.31
C VAL A 98 11.09 9.50 -5.94
N PHE A 99 9.92 10.13 -6.07
CA PHE A 99 9.77 11.45 -6.69
C PHE A 99 10.44 12.60 -5.93
N ALA A 100 10.76 12.41 -4.65
CA ALA A 100 11.58 13.33 -3.86
C ALA A 100 13.06 13.33 -4.28
N HIS A 101 13.57 12.21 -4.80
CA HIS A 101 15.00 12.04 -5.11
C HIS A 101 15.28 12.05 -6.62
N ILE A 102 14.27 11.89 -7.49
CA ILE A 102 14.44 12.04 -8.94
C ILE A 102 14.17 13.48 -9.42
N THR A 103 14.94 13.93 -10.40
CA THR A 103 14.75 15.21 -11.10
C THR A 103 13.61 15.10 -12.12
N ALA A 104 12.37 15.17 -11.63
CA ALA A 104 11.17 15.21 -12.46
C ALA A 104 10.64 16.64 -12.62
N SER A 105 10.18 16.99 -13.83
CA SER A 105 9.53 18.28 -14.09
C SER A 105 8.24 18.43 -13.27
N PRO A 106 7.80 19.65 -12.90
CA PRO A 106 6.58 19.84 -12.12
C PRO A 106 5.33 19.24 -12.79
N ALA A 107 5.25 19.31 -14.13
CA ALA A 107 4.19 18.69 -14.91
C ALA A 107 4.19 17.15 -14.80
N LEU A 108 5.37 16.53 -14.78
CA LEU A 108 5.50 15.08 -14.60
C LEU A 108 5.11 14.67 -13.18
N LYS A 109 5.52 15.44 -12.18
CA LYS A 109 5.14 15.21 -10.77
C LYS A 109 3.63 15.29 -10.58
N ALA A 110 2.96 16.30 -11.14
CA ALA A 110 1.51 16.44 -11.05
C ALA A 110 0.75 15.28 -11.72
N ARG A 111 1.30 14.70 -12.79
CA ARG A 111 0.65 13.60 -13.52
C ARG A 111 0.87 12.24 -12.87
N PHE A 112 2.10 11.98 -12.41
CA PHE A 112 2.52 10.65 -11.94
C PHE A 112 2.62 10.52 -10.43
N ASN A 113 2.67 11.63 -9.69
CA ASN A 113 2.58 11.62 -8.23
C ASN A 113 1.46 12.56 -7.74
N PRO A 114 0.18 12.24 -8.05
CA PRO A 114 -0.95 13.06 -7.61
C PRO A 114 -1.18 13.01 -6.10
N GLY A 115 -0.61 12.02 -5.40
CA GLY A 115 -0.82 11.79 -3.97
C GLY A 115 -2.23 11.27 -3.62
N VAL A 116 -2.40 10.81 -2.39
CA VAL A 116 -3.73 10.50 -1.85
C VAL A 116 -4.37 11.76 -1.31
N THR A 117 -5.63 11.99 -1.69
CA THR A 117 -6.42 13.11 -1.19
C THR A 117 -7.67 12.65 -0.44
N TRP A 118 -7.88 13.20 0.75
CA TRP A 118 -9.07 13.04 1.57
C TRP A 118 -9.90 14.30 1.51
N PHE A 119 -11.02 14.26 0.79
CA PHE A 119 -11.93 15.41 0.67
C PHE A 119 -11.22 16.70 0.19
N GLY A 120 -10.23 16.56 -0.70
CA GLY A 120 -9.41 17.67 -1.20
C GLY A 120 -8.16 17.98 -0.38
N TRP A 121 -8.00 17.39 0.81
CA TRP A 121 -6.79 17.50 1.62
C TRP A 121 -5.75 16.45 1.22
N HIS A 122 -4.51 16.86 0.94
CA HIS A 122 -3.42 15.91 0.65
C HIS A 122 -2.96 15.25 1.94
N VAL A 123 -2.99 13.93 1.97
CA VAL A 123 -2.55 13.16 3.14
C VAL A 123 -1.02 13.19 3.15
N PRO A 124 -0.37 13.62 4.26
CA PRO A 124 1.07 13.65 4.32
C PRO A 124 1.62 12.21 4.38
N PRO A 125 2.74 11.90 3.70
CA PRO A 125 3.27 10.53 3.63
C PRO A 125 3.50 9.88 4.99
N LEU A 126 3.89 10.66 6.00
CA LEU A 126 4.08 10.16 7.36
C LEU A 126 2.77 9.65 8.00
N LEU A 127 1.66 10.33 7.73
CA LEU A 127 0.35 9.91 8.22
C LEU A 127 -0.10 8.64 7.50
N GLU A 128 0.15 8.53 6.20
CA GLU A 128 -0.13 7.30 5.44
C GLU A 128 0.60 6.10 6.02
N VAL A 129 1.91 6.22 6.28
CA VAL A 129 2.69 5.16 6.93
C VAL A 129 2.16 4.84 8.32
N GLY A 130 1.82 5.86 9.12
CA GLY A 130 1.20 5.66 10.43
C GLY A 130 -0.13 4.90 10.36
N LEU A 131 -0.97 5.21 9.37
CA LEU A 131 -2.23 4.52 9.11
C LEU A 131 -2.02 3.07 8.71
N VAL A 132 -1.04 2.79 7.84
CA VAL A 132 -0.67 1.43 7.43
C VAL A 132 -0.24 0.63 8.65
N ILE A 133 0.63 1.18 9.51
CA ILE A 133 1.08 0.50 10.73
C ILE A 133 -0.10 0.22 11.67
N ALA A 134 -0.94 1.23 11.92
CA ALA A 134 -2.10 1.10 12.80
C ALA A 134 -3.09 0.04 12.27
N LEU A 135 -3.34 0.04 10.96
CA LEU A 135 -4.22 -0.92 10.31
C LEU A 135 -3.65 -2.33 10.33
N GLY A 136 -2.35 -2.50 10.03
CA GLY A 136 -1.68 -3.79 10.13
C GLY A 136 -1.72 -4.36 11.54
N ALA A 137 -1.45 -3.52 12.55
CA ALA A 137 -1.53 -3.91 13.96
C ALA A 137 -2.96 -4.28 14.38
N GLY A 138 -3.96 -3.51 13.93
CA GLY A 138 -5.37 -3.80 14.18
C GLY A 138 -5.83 -5.11 13.53
N LEU A 139 -5.42 -5.38 12.30
CA LEU A 139 -5.69 -6.63 11.60
C LEU A 139 -5.05 -7.83 12.32
N LEU A 140 -3.80 -7.69 12.75
CA LEU A 140 -3.11 -8.74 13.49
C LEU A 140 -3.78 -9.01 14.84
N ALA A 141 -4.14 -7.97 15.59
CA ALA A 141 -4.90 -8.11 16.83
C ALA A 141 -6.25 -8.80 16.60
N GLY A 142 -6.94 -8.44 15.51
CA GLY A 142 -8.18 -9.08 15.09
C GLY A 142 -8.01 -10.56 14.74
N ALA A 143 -6.91 -10.93 14.08
CA ALA A 143 -6.57 -12.33 13.81
C ALA A 143 -6.36 -13.10 15.11
N ILE A 144 -5.54 -12.58 16.03
CA ILE A 144 -5.29 -13.19 17.34
C ILE A 144 -6.60 -13.41 18.10
N ALA A 145 -7.49 -12.41 18.11
CA ALA A 145 -8.79 -12.52 18.76
C ALA A 145 -9.71 -13.58 18.13
N GLN A 146 -9.62 -13.82 16.82
CA GLN A 146 -10.40 -14.86 16.15
C GLN A 146 -9.88 -16.26 16.49
N PHE A 147 -8.56 -16.46 16.53
CA PHE A 147 -7.97 -17.74 16.94
C PHE A 147 -8.37 -18.10 18.38
N ARG A 148 -8.29 -17.14 19.31
CA ARG A 148 -8.69 -17.34 20.72
C ARG A 148 -10.15 -17.72 20.96
N ARG A 149 -11.05 -17.51 19.98
CA ARG A 149 -12.47 -17.88 20.06
C ARG A 149 -12.78 -19.23 19.43
N THR A 150 -11.79 -19.84 18.77
CA THR A 150 -11.94 -21.11 18.07
C THR A 150 -11.47 -22.29 18.93
N ASP A 151 -10.78 -22.00 20.03
CA ASP A 151 -10.45 -22.91 21.15
C ASP A 151 -11.50 -22.81 22.26
#